data_AF-A0A976JJ23-F1
#
_entry.id   AF-A0A976JJ23-F1
#
_cell.length_a   1.000
_cell.length_b   1.000
_cell.length_c   1.000
_cell.angle_alpha   90.00
_cell.angle_beta   90.00
_cell.angle_gamma   90.00
#
_symmetry.space_group_name_H-M   'P 1'
#
loop_
_entity.id
_entity.type
_entity.pdbx_description
1 polymer ?
#
loop_
_entity_poly.entity_id
_entity_poly.type
_entity_poly.pdbx_seq_one_letter_code
_entity_poly.pdbx_strand_id
1 'polypeptide(L)'
;MKYLFLILFSFNSFASMQILSTSKWKYNSSATKQFPLALVANKNSYWSDRDKTRAAVDKLQQIFMTCDVAFSEVDFWVVKFSDDVLEPIRKPNPYKGPGEIAVAKLSNLPSVRPLGLLFATDIPSTAKAYNAESVRRLRTATIDPSALLNTFFMTHDWYDNRRVPGGTDSYDTMAHELAHILGNMGHIDVFANLMSTYDGEGSKTGDLTPEQCELIQSFSN
;
A
#
# COMPACT_ATOMS: atom_id res chain seq x y z
N MET A 1 -18.76 -50.56 30.92
CA MET A 1 -17.83 -49.41 30.81
C MET A 1 -18.29 -48.54 29.65
N LYS A 2 -18.66 -47.27 29.90
CA LYS A 2 -19.10 -46.30 28.88
C LYS A 2 -17.87 -45.55 28.36
N TYR A 3 -17.57 -45.67 27.07
CA TYR A 3 -16.55 -44.84 26.41
C TYR A 3 -17.17 -43.48 26.08
N LEU A 4 -16.70 -42.43 26.77
CA LEU A 4 -16.98 -41.05 26.44
C LEU A 4 -15.99 -40.61 25.35
N PHE A 5 -16.43 -40.57 24.10
CA PHE A 5 -15.66 -39.99 23.01
C PHE A 5 -15.68 -38.46 23.16
N LEU A 6 -14.59 -37.90 23.69
CA LEU A 6 -14.35 -36.47 23.68
C LEU A 6 -13.88 -36.09 22.26
N ILE A 7 -14.79 -35.59 21.43
CA ILE A 7 -14.41 -34.99 20.15
C ILE A 7 -13.84 -33.60 20.44
N LEU A 8 -12.52 -33.53 20.57
CA LEU A 8 -11.78 -32.27 20.56
C LEU A 8 -11.86 -31.70 19.14
N PHE A 9 -12.83 -30.81 18.89
CA PHE A 9 -12.76 -29.91 17.75
C PHE A 9 -11.60 -28.94 17.98
N SER A 10 -10.46 -29.25 17.40
CA SER A 10 -9.40 -28.27 17.20
C SER A 10 -9.93 -27.20 16.24
N PHE A 11 -10.43 -26.10 16.80
CA PHE A 11 -10.58 -24.86 16.05
C PHE A 11 -9.18 -24.41 15.67
N ASN A 12 -8.69 -24.84 14.51
CA ASN A 12 -7.58 -24.19 13.86
C ASN A 12 -7.99 -22.72 13.69
N SER A 13 -7.39 -21.83 14.48
CA SER A 13 -7.49 -20.39 14.30
C SER A 13 -6.89 -20.12 12.93
N PHE A 14 -7.73 -20.12 11.89
CA PHE A 14 -7.28 -19.74 10.57
C PHE A 14 -6.90 -18.26 10.64
N ALA A 15 -5.67 -17.96 10.26
CA ALA A 15 -5.22 -16.62 9.96
C ALA A 15 -6.31 -15.94 9.10
N SER A 16 -6.97 -14.95 9.68
CA SER A 16 -8.22 -14.42 9.13
C SER A 16 -8.19 -12.90 9.05
N MET A 17 -8.93 -12.41 8.06
CA MET A 17 -9.32 -11.03 7.88
C MET A 17 -10.84 -10.97 7.89
N GLN A 18 -11.41 -10.15 8.76
CA GLN A 18 -12.84 -9.88 8.81
C GLN A 18 -13.13 -8.55 8.11
N ILE A 19 -13.95 -8.57 7.06
CA ILE A 19 -14.42 -7.35 6.39
C ILE A 19 -15.49 -6.70 7.27
N LEU A 20 -15.31 -5.42 7.60
CA LEU A 20 -16.25 -4.65 8.42
C LEU A 20 -17.10 -3.71 7.57
N SER A 21 -16.48 -3.09 6.56
CA SER A 21 -17.18 -2.27 5.59
C SER A 21 -16.41 -2.20 4.27
N THR A 22 -17.15 -1.90 3.20
CA THR A 22 -16.61 -1.65 1.86
C THR A 22 -17.31 -0.45 1.28
N SER A 23 -16.59 0.37 0.53
CA SER A 23 -17.15 1.46 -0.26
C SER A 23 -16.39 1.60 -1.57
N LYS A 24 -17.06 2.07 -2.61
CA LYS A 24 -16.48 2.33 -3.92
C LYS A 24 -16.64 3.81 -4.24
N TRP A 25 -15.54 4.47 -4.58
CA TRP A 25 -15.52 5.88 -4.96
C TRP A 25 -15.23 5.97 -6.44
N LYS A 26 -16.11 6.63 -7.19
CA LYS A 26 -15.89 6.86 -8.63
C LYS A 26 -15.31 8.24 -8.84
N TYR A 27 -14.35 8.30 -9.75
CA TYR A 27 -13.68 9.53 -10.13
C TYR A 27 -13.96 9.79 -11.61
N ASN A 28 -14.45 10.99 -11.92
CA ASN A 28 -14.61 11.44 -13.30
C ASN A 28 -13.37 12.25 -13.65
N SER A 29 -12.55 11.74 -14.57
CA SER A 29 -11.33 12.41 -15.02
C SER A 29 -11.28 12.48 -16.54
N SER A 30 -10.68 13.56 -17.04
CA SER A 30 -10.31 13.72 -18.44
C SER A 30 -8.93 13.14 -18.78
N ALA A 31 -8.26 12.52 -17.80
CA ALA A 31 -6.94 11.93 -18.00
C ALA A 31 -6.96 10.89 -19.13
N THR A 32 -5.91 10.89 -19.97
CA THR A 32 -5.77 9.90 -21.05
C THR A 32 -5.72 8.47 -20.49
N LYS A 33 -5.13 8.31 -19.30
CA LYS A 33 -5.03 7.01 -18.65
C LYS A 33 -5.71 6.99 -17.30
N GLN A 34 -6.50 5.95 -17.08
CA GLN A 34 -7.18 5.72 -15.81
C GLN A 34 -6.95 4.29 -15.33
N PHE A 35 -6.84 4.09 -14.03
CA PHE A 35 -6.69 2.78 -13.42
C PHE A 35 -7.49 2.68 -12.12
N PRO A 36 -7.93 1.47 -11.74
CA PRO A 36 -8.57 1.26 -10.45
C PRO A 36 -7.52 1.16 -9.34
N LEU A 37 -7.89 1.56 -8.11
CA LEU A 37 -7.07 1.40 -6.91
C LEU A 37 -7.89 0.65 -5.85
N ALA A 38 -7.27 -0.30 -5.17
CA ALA A 38 -7.85 -0.89 -3.97
C ALA A 38 -7.08 -0.42 -2.72
N LEU A 39 -7.80 -0.08 -1.66
CA LEU A 39 -7.26 0.30 -0.36
C LEU A 39 -7.91 -0.53 0.73
N VAL A 40 -7.11 -1.22 1.54
CA VAL A 40 -7.58 -2.03 2.67
C VAL A 40 -6.97 -1.46 3.95
N ALA A 41 -7.80 -0.83 4.77
CA ALA A 41 -7.40 -0.25 6.04
C ALA A 41 -7.76 -1.15 7.22
N ASN A 42 -6.79 -1.40 8.10
CA ASN A 42 -7.04 -2.05 9.38
C ASN A 42 -7.94 -1.14 10.24
N LYS A 43 -8.94 -1.71 10.91
CA LYS A 43 -9.97 -0.99 11.67
C LYS A 43 -9.44 -0.11 12.80
N ASN A 44 -8.23 -0.41 13.29
CA ASN A 44 -7.57 0.35 14.36
C ASN A 44 -6.55 1.36 13.81
N SER A 45 -6.48 1.54 12.49
CA SER A 45 -5.57 2.50 11.85
C SER A 45 -6.23 3.87 11.66
N TYR A 46 -5.40 4.91 11.57
CA TYR A 46 -5.81 6.24 11.14
C TYR A 46 -6.59 6.20 9.81
N TRP A 47 -6.15 5.33 8.90
CA TRP A 47 -6.71 5.15 7.56
C TRP A 47 -8.09 4.51 7.51
N SER A 48 -8.60 3.97 8.63
CA SER A 48 -9.98 3.46 8.69
C SER A 48 -11.02 4.57 8.66
N ASP A 49 -10.61 5.81 8.93
CA ASP A 49 -11.42 7.01 8.75
C ASP A 49 -11.59 7.31 7.26
N ARG A 50 -12.82 7.12 6.78
CA ARG A 50 -13.17 7.26 5.36
C ARG A 50 -12.83 8.63 4.81
N ASP A 51 -13.16 9.69 5.53
CA ASP A 51 -13.06 11.05 4.98
C ASP A 51 -11.61 11.50 4.92
N LYS A 52 -10.78 11.07 5.89
CA LYS A 52 -9.32 11.30 5.86
C LYS A 52 -8.64 10.53 4.74
N THR A 53 -8.97 9.25 4.58
CA THR A 53 -8.39 8.45 3.48
C THR A 53 -8.85 8.97 2.12
N ARG A 54 -10.09 9.43 2.00
CA ARG A 54 -10.57 10.07 0.78
C ARG A 54 -9.82 11.37 0.47
N ALA A 55 -9.57 12.21 1.46
CA ALA A 55 -8.78 13.43 1.28
C ALA A 55 -7.35 13.12 0.79
N ALA A 56 -6.72 12.06 1.31
CA ALA A 56 -5.42 11.60 0.81
C ALA A 56 -5.51 11.14 -0.66
N VAL A 57 -6.51 10.31 -1.00
CA VAL A 57 -6.73 9.89 -2.40
C VAL A 57 -7.00 11.07 -3.33
N ASP A 58 -7.74 12.08 -2.89
CA ASP A 58 -8.00 13.28 -3.69
C ASP A 58 -6.70 14.07 -3.94
N LYS A 59 -5.75 14.08 -2.99
CA LYS A 59 -4.41 14.65 -3.20
C LYS A 59 -3.58 13.82 -4.18
N LEU A 60 -3.62 12.50 -4.09
CA LEU A 60 -2.98 11.60 -5.06
C LEU A 60 -3.52 11.88 -6.47
N GLN A 61 -4.84 12.01 -6.60
CA GLN A 61 -5.50 12.33 -7.85
C GLN A 61 -4.92 13.62 -8.45
N GLN A 62 -4.71 14.67 -7.65
CA GLN A 62 -4.10 15.93 -8.12
C GLN A 62 -2.66 15.74 -8.60
N ILE A 63 -1.84 14.99 -7.86
CA ILE A 63 -0.44 14.72 -8.20
C ILE A 63 -0.35 13.94 -9.52
N PHE A 64 -1.05 12.81 -9.66
CA PHE A 64 -0.96 11.97 -10.86
C PHE A 64 -1.59 12.61 -12.10
N MET A 65 -2.54 13.54 -11.92
CA MET A 65 -3.08 14.32 -13.05
C MET A 65 -2.02 15.17 -13.75
N THR A 66 -0.91 15.53 -13.08
CA THR A 66 0.23 16.19 -13.75
C THR A 66 0.89 15.31 -14.80
N CYS A 67 0.76 13.98 -14.65
CA CYS A 67 1.19 12.98 -15.62
C CYS A 67 0.05 12.48 -16.51
N ASP A 68 -1.09 13.19 -16.57
CA ASP A 68 -2.26 12.79 -17.36
C ASP A 68 -2.79 11.38 -17.02
N VAL A 69 -2.68 11.03 -15.73
CA VAL A 69 -3.01 9.73 -15.16
C VAL A 69 -3.95 9.94 -13.97
N ALA A 70 -5.00 9.12 -13.86
CA ALA A 70 -6.03 9.27 -12.85
C ALA A 70 -6.54 7.94 -12.30
N PHE A 71 -7.24 7.99 -11.17
CA PHE A 71 -8.07 6.88 -10.75
C PHE A 71 -9.39 6.92 -11.50
N SER A 72 -9.87 5.76 -11.98
CA SER A 72 -11.27 5.62 -12.43
C SER A 72 -12.19 5.32 -11.25
N GLU A 73 -11.71 4.47 -10.34
CA GLU A 73 -12.40 4.10 -9.12
C GLU A 73 -11.43 3.71 -8.02
N VAL A 74 -11.88 3.87 -6.77
CA VAL A 74 -11.19 3.41 -5.57
C VAL A 74 -12.10 2.50 -4.76
N ASP A 75 -11.69 1.25 -4.60
CA ASP A 75 -12.33 0.27 -3.72
C ASP A 75 -11.71 0.36 -2.33
N PHE A 76 -12.44 0.93 -1.37
CA PHE A 76 -11.98 1.15 -0.01
C PHE A 76 -12.63 0.17 0.97
N TRP A 77 -11.82 -0.62 1.66
CA TRP A 77 -12.23 -1.68 2.56
C TRP A 77 -11.70 -1.38 3.97
N VAL A 78 -12.57 -1.47 4.98
CA VAL A 78 -12.15 -1.46 6.38
C VAL A 78 -12.27 -2.88 6.92
N VAL A 79 -11.16 -3.40 7.45
CA VAL A 79 -11.05 -4.79 7.86
C VAL A 79 -10.44 -4.92 9.25
N LYS A 80 -10.69 -6.04 9.93
CA LYS A 80 -9.96 -6.45 11.12
C LYS A 80 -9.05 -7.62 10.75
N PHE A 81 -7.74 -7.42 10.81
CA PHE A 81 -6.78 -8.51 10.73
C PHE A 81 -6.68 -9.24 12.09
N SER A 82 -6.52 -10.56 12.05
CA SER A 82 -6.11 -11.34 13.21
C SER A 82 -4.64 -11.05 13.58
N ASP A 83 -4.28 -11.25 14.84
CA ASP A 83 -2.90 -11.02 15.29
C ASP A 83 -1.90 -11.96 14.61
N ASP A 84 -2.29 -13.20 14.32
CA ASP A 84 -1.47 -14.17 13.60
C ASP A 84 -1.04 -13.67 12.20
N VAL A 85 -1.91 -12.89 11.53
CA VAL A 85 -1.62 -12.28 10.22
C VAL A 85 -0.63 -11.12 10.33
N LEU A 86 -0.72 -10.33 11.41
CA LEU A 86 0.10 -9.14 11.61
C LEU A 86 1.46 -9.44 12.26
N GLU A 87 1.57 -10.56 12.98
CA GLU A 87 2.77 -10.96 13.70
C GLU A 87 4.03 -11.01 12.82
N PRO A 88 4.00 -11.54 11.57
CA PRO A 88 5.17 -11.51 10.69
C PRO A 88 5.64 -10.09 10.32
N ILE A 89 4.74 -9.12 10.30
CA ILE A 89 5.08 -7.70 10.03
C ILE A 89 5.67 -7.07 11.29
N ARG A 90 5.09 -7.35 12.46
CA ARG A 90 5.55 -6.84 13.76
C ARG A 90 6.92 -7.40 14.15
N LYS A 91 7.16 -8.68 13.83
CA LYS A 91 8.39 -9.42 14.15
C LYS A 91 8.99 -9.99 12.87
N PRO A 92 9.60 -9.14 12.03
CA PRO A 92 10.14 -9.57 10.75
C PRO A 92 11.25 -10.61 10.96
N ASN A 93 11.23 -11.65 10.13
CA ASN A 93 12.25 -12.69 10.12
C ASN A 93 13.04 -12.62 8.81
N PRO A 94 14.35 -12.29 8.83
CA PRO A 94 15.13 -12.10 7.61
C PRO A 94 15.22 -13.36 6.74
N TYR A 95 14.98 -14.55 7.31
CA TYR A 95 15.02 -15.82 6.58
C TYR A 95 13.69 -16.22 5.94
N LYS A 96 12.59 -15.52 6.24
CA LYS A 96 11.25 -15.79 5.67
C LYS A 96 10.81 -14.76 4.63
N GLY A 97 11.66 -13.77 4.35
CA GLY A 97 11.31 -12.63 3.50
C GLY A 97 10.44 -11.60 4.22
N PRO A 98 9.88 -10.64 3.48
CA PRO A 98 9.00 -9.62 4.03
C PRO A 98 7.77 -10.23 4.72
N GLY A 99 7.47 -9.78 5.94
CA GLY A 99 6.29 -10.23 6.69
C GLY A 99 4.97 -9.89 6.00
N GLU A 100 5.01 -8.85 5.17
CA GLU A 100 3.97 -8.36 4.28
C GLU A 100 3.38 -9.46 3.37
N ILE A 101 4.17 -10.48 3.03
CA ILE A 101 3.73 -11.64 2.24
C ILE A 101 2.54 -12.34 2.91
N ALA A 102 2.53 -12.42 4.25
CA ALA A 102 1.46 -13.10 4.99
C ALA A 102 0.10 -12.42 4.81
N VAL A 103 0.08 -11.08 4.74
CA VAL A 103 -1.14 -10.31 4.48
C VAL A 103 -1.52 -10.41 3.00
N ALA A 104 -0.56 -10.20 2.10
CA ALA A 104 -0.84 -10.15 0.67
C ALA A 104 -1.35 -11.49 0.08
N LYS A 105 -1.12 -12.61 0.78
CA LYS A 105 -1.63 -13.95 0.40
C LYS A 105 -3.04 -14.26 0.89
N LEU A 106 -3.67 -13.37 1.64
CA LEU A 106 -5.04 -13.57 2.11
C LEU A 106 -6.00 -13.66 0.92
N SER A 107 -6.74 -14.77 0.82
CA SER A 107 -7.61 -15.10 -0.31
C SER A 107 -8.82 -14.19 -0.45
N ASN A 108 -9.15 -13.42 0.58
CA ASN A 108 -10.29 -12.51 0.63
C ASN A 108 -9.91 -11.04 0.43
N LEU A 109 -8.68 -10.73 0.00
CA LEU A 109 -8.32 -9.39 -0.45
C LEU A 109 -8.96 -9.06 -1.81
N PRO A 110 -9.20 -7.77 -2.11
CA PRO A 110 -9.59 -7.36 -3.45
C PRO A 110 -8.51 -7.75 -4.47
N SER A 111 -8.95 -8.28 -5.62
CA SER A 111 -8.09 -8.66 -6.74
C SER A 111 -7.60 -7.46 -7.55
N VAL A 112 -8.26 -6.31 -7.41
CA VAL A 112 -7.88 -5.05 -8.04
C VAL A 112 -6.45 -4.66 -7.63
N ARG A 113 -5.68 -4.18 -8.61
CA ARG A 113 -4.32 -3.66 -8.45
C ARG A 113 -4.20 -2.31 -9.16
N PRO A 114 -3.39 -1.36 -8.62
CA PRO A 114 -2.60 -1.46 -7.39
C PRO A 114 -3.41 -1.63 -6.10
N LEU A 115 -2.80 -2.22 -5.06
CA LEU A 115 -3.41 -2.45 -3.74
C LEU A 115 -2.60 -1.78 -2.62
N GLY A 116 -3.22 -0.85 -1.90
CA GLY A 116 -2.71 -0.29 -0.65
C GLY A 116 -3.19 -1.06 0.58
N LEU A 117 -2.27 -1.49 1.42
CA LEU A 117 -2.54 -2.12 2.72
C LEU A 117 -2.14 -1.14 3.83
N LEU A 118 -3.13 -0.66 4.59
CA LEU A 118 -2.99 0.48 5.50
C LEU A 118 -3.17 0.03 6.95
N PHE A 119 -2.17 0.26 7.80
CA PHE A 119 -2.07 -0.33 9.13
C PHE A 119 -2.01 0.69 10.26
N ALA A 120 -2.18 0.19 11.49
CA ALA A 120 -2.10 0.97 12.72
C ALA A 120 -0.63 1.21 13.15
N THR A 121 -0.45 2.09 14.13
CA THR A 121 0.87 2.56 14.62
C THR A 121 1.60 1.55 15.52
N ASP A 122 0.96 0.46 15.89
CA ASP A 122 1.56 -0.65 16.66
C ASP A 122 2.43 -1.56 15.77
N ILE A 123 2.39 -1.36 14.46
CA ILE A 123 3.29 -1.99 13.49
C ILE A 123 4.46 -1.04 13.24
N PRO A 124 5.73 -1.51 13.27
CA PRO A 124 6.90 -0.67 13.05
C PRO A 124 6.77 0.22 11.80
N SER A 125 7.12 1.49 12.00
CA SER A 125 6.88 2.54 11.01
C SER A 125 7.60 2.27 9.69
N THR A 126 6.79 2.09 8.66
CA THR A 126 7.16 1.68 7.31
C THR A 126 6.14 2.24 6.32
N ALA A 127 6.65 2.89 5.27
CA ALA A 127 6.00 3.01 3.98
C ALA A 127 6.86 2.22 2.99
N LYS A 128 6.25 1.33 2.21
CA LYS A 128 6.95 0.45 1.26
C LYS A 128 6.07 0.13 0.08
N ALA A 129 6.67 0.09 -1.11
CA ALA A 129 6.03 -0.36 -2.33
C ALA A 129 6.76 -1.57 -2.93
N TYR A 130 5.99 -2.45 -3.55
CA TYR A 130 6.46 -3.66 -4.22
C TYR A 130 6.04 -3.63 -5.69
N ASN A 131 6.87 -3.00 -6.51
CA ASN A 131 6.78 -2.99 -7.95
C ASN A 131 7.39 -4.27 -8.58
N ALA A 132 7.32 -4.38 -9.91
CA ALA A 132 7.81 -5.57 -10.62
C ALA A 132 9.31 -5.83 -10.35
N GLU A 133 10.14 -4.80 -10.35
CA GLU A 133 11.58 -4.92 -10.13
C GLU A 133 11.92 -5.35 -8.70
N SER A 134 11.25 -4.80 -7.69
CA SER A 134 11.45 -5.19 -6.28
C SER A 134 10.99 -6.62 -6.00
N VAL A 135 9.83 -7.04 -6.54
CA VAL A 135 9.38 -8.44 -6.47
C VAL A 135 10.37 -9.39 -7.17
N ARG A 136 10.92 -9.00 -8.32
CA ARG A 136 11.95 -9.77 -9.04
C ARG A 136 13.21 -9.95 -8.19
N ARG A 137 13.68 -8.89 -7.52
CA ARG A 137 14.86 -8.93 -6.65
C ARG A 137 14.66 -9.76 -5.38
N LEU A 138 13.45 -9.76 -4.83
CA LEU A 138 13.11 -10.52 -3.62
C LEU A 138 12.96 -12.01 -3.87
N ARG A 139 12.75 -12.43 -5.12
CA ARG A 139 12.55 -13.82 -5.48
C ARG A 139 13.82 -14.63 -5.24
N THR A 140 13.72 -15.63 -4.37
CA THR A 140 14.77 -16.61 -4.11
C THR A 140 14.17 -18.02 -4.15
N ALA A 141 15.00 -19.06 -4.04
CA ALA A 141 14.51 -20.45 -4.06
C ALA A 141 13.50 -20.78 -2.94
N THR A 142 13.52 -20.02 -1.83
CA THR A 142 12.72 -20.30 -0.64
C THR A 142 11.64 -19.24 -0.36
N ILE A 143 11.65 -18.13 -1.11
CA ILE A 143 10.72 -17.01 -0.91
C ILE A 143 9.99 -16.73 -2.22
N ASP A 144 8.67 -16.85 -2.20
CA ASP A 144 7.78 -16.41 -3.27
C ASP A 144 7.07 -15.09 -2.88
N PRO A 145 7.57 -13.95 -3.37
CA PRO A 145 7.00 -12.62 -3.13
C PRO A 145 5.91 -12.23 -4.14
N SER A 146 5.46 -13.13 -5.03
CA SER A 146 4.53 -12.79 -6.12
C SER A 146 3.25 -12.10 -5.64
N ALA A 147 2.74 -12.47 -4.46
CA ALA A 147 1.56 -11.84 -3.86
C ALA A 147 1.73 -10.34 -3.57
N LEU A 148 2.97 -9.86 -3.41
CA LEU A 148 3.29 -8.46 -3.18
C LEU A 148 3.27 -7.61 -4.46
N LEU A 149 3.17 -8.21 -5.65
CA LEU A 149 3.21 -7.44 -6.89
C LEU A 149 2.10 -6.38 -6.92
N ASN A 150 2.52 -5.14 -7.23
CA ASN A 150 1.69 -3.95 -7.30
C ASN A 150 0.95 -3.67 -5.99
N THR A 151 1.64 -3.89 -4.86
CA THR A 151 1.13 -3.56 -3.52
C THR A 151 2.00 -2.52 -2.85
N PHE A 152 1.39 -1.66 -2.04
CA PHE A 152 2.10 -0.81 -1.11
C PHE A 152 1.54 -0.97 0.30
N PHE A 153 2.39 -0.73 1.28
CA PHE A 153 2.12 -0.89 2.69
C PHE A 153 2.42 0.44 3.37
N MET A 154 1.48 0.92 4.16
CA MET A 154 1.68 2.12 4.96
C MET A 154 1.22 1.87 6.39
N THR A 155 2.10 2.12 7.32
CA THR A 155 1.81 2.25 8.75
C THR A 155 1.78 3.74 9.09
N HIS A 156 1.26 4.16 10.24
CA HIS A 156 1.19 5.59 10.62
C HIS A 156 0.40 6.51 9.68
N ASP A 157 0.22 7.76 10.09
CA ASP A 157 -0.44 8.84 9.33
C ASP A 157 0.56 9.60 8.44
N TRP A 158 1.36 8.91 7.63
CA TRP A 158 2.33 9.53 6.72
C TRP A 158 1.74 10.45 5.63
N TYR A 159 0.44 10.73 5.70
CA TYR A 159 -0.19 11.86 5.02
C TYR A 159 0.28 13.23 5.59
N ASP A 160 0.67 13.28 6.87
CA ASP A 160 1.23 14.49 7.47
C ASP A 160 2.68 14.69 6.98
N ASN A 161 2.85 15.56 6.00
CA ASN A 161 4.14 15.93 5.42
C ASN A 161 5.19 16.35 6.47
N ARG A 162 4.76 16.92 7.60
CA ARG A 162 5.65 17.35 8.69
C ARG A 162 6.35 16.17 9.38
N ARG A 163 5.86 14.94 9.18
CA ARG A 163 6.50 13.73 9.71
C ARG A 163 7.56 13.19 8.76
N VAL A 164 7.59 13.65 7.51
CA VAL A 164 8.54 13.22 6.50
C VAL A 164 9.65 14.27 6.39
N PRO A 165 10.92 13.90 6.65
CA PRO A 165 12.05 14.81 6.48
C PRO A 165 12.05 15.43 5.08
N GLY A 166 12.06 16.76 5.02
CA GLY A 166 12.08 17.50 3.76
C GLY A 166 10.77 17.57 2.98
N GLY A 167 9.66 17.02 3.50
CA GLY A 167 8.34 17.04 2.86
C GLY A 167 7.67 18.41 2.87
N THR A 168 7.30 18.92 1.70
CA THR A 168 6.46 20.13 1.57
C THR A 168 4.97 19.80 1.67
N ASP A 169 4.11 20.82 1.70
CA ASP A 169 2.66 20.62 1.72
C ASP A 169 2.13 19.92 0.46
N SER A 170 2.84 19.99 -0.66
CA SER A 170 2.48 19.27 -1.89
C SER A 170 2.89 17.79 -1.87
N TYR A 171 3.84 17.39 -1.01
CA TYR A 171 4.30 16.01 -0.90
C TYR A 171 3.24 15.10 -0.27
N ASP A 172 3.16 13.87 -0.77
CA ASP A 172 2.30 12.83 -0.22
C ASP A 172 2.99 11.47 -0.27
N THR A 173 3.10 10.80 0.88
CA THR A 173 3.78 9.50 0.97
C THR A 173 3.02 8.40 0.23
N MET A 174 1.68 8.42 0.21
CA MET A 174 0.92 7.42 -0.54
C MET A 174 1.09 7.63 -2.05
N ALA A 175 1.20 8.88 -2.50
CA ALA A 175 1.56 9.18 -3.90
C ALA A 175 2.97 8.68 -4.23
N HIS A 176 3.94 8.90 -3.34
CA HIS A 176 5.31 8.39 -3.48
C HIS A 176 5.36 6.86 -3.64
N GLU A 177 4.73 6.12 -2.73
CA GLU A 177 4.69 4.66 -2.80
C GLU A 177 3.95 4.16 -4.05
N LEU A 178 2.89 4.85 -4.46
CA LEU A 178 2.18 4.47 -5.67
C LEU A 178 2.99 4.77 -6.94
N ALA A 179 3.78 5.84 -6.97
CA ALA A 179 4.66 6.16 -8.09
C ALA A 179 5.76 5.10 -8.28
N HIS A 180 6.29 4.51 -7.19
CA HIS A 180 7.15 3.33 -7.27
C HIS A 180 6.51 2.18 -8.06
N ILE A 181 5.22 1.92 -7.83
CA ILE A 181 4.46 0.85 -8.51
C ILE A 181 4.22 1.23 -9.97
N LEU A 182 3.56 2.36 -10.19
CA LEU A 182 3.09 2.74 -11.52
C LEU A 182 4.26 2.94 -12.50
N GLY A 183 5.35 3.56 -12.06
CA GLY A 183 6.51 3.77 -12.91
C GLY A 183 7.59 2.69 -12.81
N ASN A 184 7.37 1.63 -12.01
CA ASN A 184 8.38 0.61 -11.71
C ASN A 184 9.77 1.21 -11.38
N MET A 185 9.77 2.29 -10.59
CA MET A 185 10.95 3.13 -10.34
C MET A 185 11.39 3.06 -8.87
N GLY A 186 12.64 3.44 -8.61
CA GLY A 186 13.18 3.65 -7.25
C GLY A 186 13.21 5.14 -6.89
N HIS A 187 13.88 5.47 -5.78
CA HIS A 187 14.21 6.87 -5.50
C HIS A 187 15.21 7.42 -6.53
N ILE A 188 15.23 8.74 -6.68
CA ILE A 188 16.15 9.46 -7.57
C ILE A 188 16.82 10.61 -6.83
N ASP A 189 18.05 10.92 -7.25
CA ASP A 189 18.83 12.03 -6.70
C ASP A 189 18.45 13.36 -7.36
N VAL A 190 17.18 13.74 -7.23
CA VAL A 190 16.61 15.01 -7.72
C VAL A 190 15.93 15.72 -6.57
N PHE A 191 16.33 16.96 -6.30
CA PHE A 191 15.73 17.81 -5.26
C PHE A 191 14.35 18.31 -5.70
N ALA A 192 13.46 18.55 -4.74
CA ALA A 192 12.08 19.01 -4.98
C ALA A 192 11.34 18.09 -5.98
N ASN A 193 11.33 16.80 -5.67
CA ASN A 193 10.68 15.78 -6.47
C ASN A 193 9.93 14.79 -5.56
N LEU A 194 8.86 14.18 -6.07
CA LEU A 194 8.11 13.16 -5.35
C LEU A 194 8.99 11.99 -4.94
N MET A 195 9.91 11.54 -5.80
CA MET A 195 10.75 10.36 -5.60
C MET A 195 12.15 10.70 -5.06
N SER A 196 12.33 11.88 -4.47
CA SER A 196 13.61 12.38 -3.99
C SER A 196 14.20 11.54 -2.84
N THR A 197 15.49 11.20 -2.95
CA THR A 197 16.28 10.55 -1.87
C THR A 197 16.77 11.52 -0.79
N TYR A 198 16.62 12.83 -0.99
CA TYR A 198 17.16 13.84 -0.09
C TYR A 198 16.26 14.07 1.13
N ASP A 199 16.85 14.42 2.27
CA ASP A 199 16.13 14.76 3.51
C ASP A 199 16.19 16.27 3.88
N GLY A 200 16.78 17.09 3.02
CA GLY A 200 16.85 18.55 3.22
C GLY A 200 15.46 19.20 3.18
N GLU A 201 15.29 20.35 3.83
CA GLU A 201 14.02 21.09 3.80
C GLU A 201 13.58 21.38 2.35
N GLY A 202 12.32 21.07 2.02
CA GLY A 202 11.77 21.29 0.67
C GLY A 202 12.25 20.30 -0.39
N SER A 203 13.00 19.27 -0.01
CA SER A 203 13.57 18.30 -0.94
C SER A 203 12.58 17.30 -1.52
N LYS A 204 11.43 17.09 -0.86
CA LYS A 204 10.36 16.20 -1.31
C LYS A 204 9.09 17.02 -1.56
N THR A 205 8.58 16.99 -2.78
CA THR A 205 7.37 17.73 -3.23
C THR A 205 6.38 16.79 -3.91
N GLY A 206 5.23 17.31 -4.36
CA GLY A 206 4.32 16.56 -5.23
C GLY A 206 4.73 16.50 -6.70
N ASP A 207 5.93 16.97 -7.07
CA ASP A 207 6.32 17.13 -8.47
C ASP A 207 6.91 15.85 -9.08
N LEU A 208 6.60 15.61 -10.36
CA LEU A 208 7.11 14.50 -11.15
C LEU A 208 7.78 15.06 -12.42
N THR A 209 8.91 14.50 -12.82
CA THR A 209 9.58 14.87 -14.08
C THR A 209 8.84 14.27 -15.28
N PRO A 210 9.04 14.81 -16.50
CA PRO A 210 8.46 14.23 -17.71
C PRO A 210 8.78 12.73 -17.87
N GLU A 211 10.01 12.32 -17.59
CA GLU A 211 10.44 10.91 -17.70
C GLU A 211 9.72 10.02 -16.67
N GLN A 212 9.50 10.52 -15.46
CA GLN A 212 8.71 9.80 -14.46
C GLN A 212 7.24 9.66 -14.91
N CYS A 213 6.68 10.72 -15.50
CA CYS A 213 5.33 10.67 -16.06
C CYS A 213 5.21 9.66 -17.20
N GLU A 214 6.18 9.59 -18.13
CA GLU A 214 6.21 8.58 -19.18
C GLU A 214 6.21 7.15 -18.62
N LEU A 215 7.01 6.90 -17.58
CA LEU A 215 7.05 5.61 -16.90
C LEU A 215 5.69 5.26 -16.27
N ILE A 216 5.07 6.19 -15.53
CA ILE A 216 3.75 6.02 -14.92
C ILE A 216 2.68 5.76 -15.99
N GLN A 217 2.73 6.50 -17.11
CA GLN A 217 1.85 6.33 -18.26
C GLN A 217 2.05 4.99 -18.98
N SER A 218 3.17 4.29 -18.78
CA SER A 218 3.41 2.96 -19.36
C SER A 218 2.83 1.80 -18.54
N PHE A 219 2.42 2.04 -17.28
CA PHE A 219 1.88 1.02 -16.38
C PHE A 219 0.80 0.11 -16.99
N SER A 220 0.96 -1.20 -16.96
CA SER A 220 -0.10 -2.14 -17.37
C SER A 220 -0.41 -3.08 -16.21
N ASN A 221 -1.71 -3.25 -15.95
CA ASN A 221 -2.22 -4.19 -14.95
C ASN A 221 -2.11 -5.63 -15.42
#